data_AF-A0A521ITM1-F1
#
_entry.id   AF-A0A521ITM1-F1
#
_cell.length_a   1.000
_cell.length_b   1.000
_cell.length_c   1.000
_cell.angle_alpha   90.00
_cell.angle_beta   90.00
_cell.angle_gamma   90.00
#
_symmetry.space_group_name_H-M   'P 1'
#
loop_
_entity.id
_entity.type
_entity.pdbx_description
1 polymer ?
#
loop_
_entity_poly.entity_id
_entity_poly.type
_entity_poly.pdbx_seq_one_letter_code
_entity_poly.pdbx_strand_id
1 'polypeptide(L)'
;MARSPQKAEAAEFTVTWNVGEQGYTDGEFAGSKVIDDNFEINFYSGRYLLAPRYFSEGSGYISLQGSGDWLGNGFLISPRPTINNYFINKIVIIATDAAYTSKMRTQVGQTMRILFFRTNEFFSGATYTFEELSKFRYFNLENYAGNEIRIKQISLTYTDVPPAAWVNLTSVTKAKDHYDIKRGVHLLIDKPTIEPSNAFYDYFLTTEDTRLRINGPYVVAEDLCENAVVTINTFGRDAGGERLTTTFTVSVTEAPLTIDGAVGMGYGSIDEKLYRFENVRVQDATLDSDNIVLHASATATNKINVMHPGFNPLNTYTYVKGGTMSLFAKVRRNTTTGKNFLVEPEVISYTDKAILFANTIMASDEVGQCVTKYATVRAIINEMTVEELAKLKNAGVVNGINFSPVRARYVAWALHLGESDPYGDGTPISGMPLVPENSTTQNNNVLLVILLSFSVAVFLYFLTSKRKKLYLKK
;
A
#
# COMPACT_ATOMS: atom_id res chain seq x y z
N MET A 1 -25.94 -30.37 63.88
CA MET A 1 -25.52 -30.74 62.51
C MET A 1 -25.30 -29.46 61.73
N ALA A 2 -24.06 -29.08 61.48
CA ALA A 2 -23.76 -27.93 60.62
C ALA A 2 -24.07 -28.31 59.18
N ARG A 3 -24.99 -27.58 58.52
CA ARG A 3 -25.18 -27.68 57.07
C ARG A 3 -23.85 -27.34 56.41
N SER A 4 -23.29 -28.27 55.65
CA SER A 4 -22.16 -27.99 54.77
C SER A 4 -22.51 -26.76 53.92
N PRO A 5 -21.60 -25.78 53.76
CA PRO A 5 -21.86 -24.66 52.87
C PRO A 5 -22.11 -25.23 51.48
N GLN A 6 -23.34 -25.07 51.01
CA GLN A 6 -23.74 -25.43 49.66
C GLN A 6 -22.89 -24.55 48.75
N LYS A 7 -21.91 -25.16 48.07
CA LYS A 7 -21.05 -24.48 47.09
C LYS A 7 -22.00 -23.80 46.11
N ALA A 8 -22.03 -22.46 46.09
CA ALA A 8 -22.89 -21.71 45.19
C ALA A 8 -22.70 -22.27 43.78
N GLU A 9 -23.78 -22.75 43.17
CA GLU A 9 -23.75 -23.24 41.79
C GLU A 9 -23.25 -22.08 40.91
N ALA A 10 -22.17 -22.31 40.17
CA ALA A 10 -21.64 -21.34 39.23
C ALA A 10 -22.74 -20.99 38.23
N ALA A 11 -23.18 -19.72 38.19
CA ALA A 11 -24.23 -19.30 37.27
C ALA A 11 -23.77 -19.52 35.82
N GLU A 12 -24.61 -20.18 35.03
CA GLU A 12 -24.37 -20.40 33.60
C GLU A 12 -25.14 -19.38 32.77
N PHE A 13 -24.46 -18.83 31.78
CA PHE A 13 -24.96 -17.82 30.87
C PHE A 13 -24.82 -18.34 29.44
N THR A 14 -25.81 -18.06 28.59
CA THR A 14 -25.70 -18.31 27.15
C THR A 14 -26.00 -17.02 26.41
N VAL A 15 -25.09 -16.63 25.52
CA VAL A 15 -25.25 -15.48 24.65
C VAL A 15 -25.09 -15.89 23.20
N THR A 16 -25.79 -15.18 22.34
CA THR A 16 -25.76 -15.36 20.89
C THR A 16 -25.34 -14.06 20.23
N TRP A 17 -24.35 -14.17 19.36
CA TRP A 17 -23.85 -13.12 18.50
C TRP A 17 -24.23 -13.42 17.05
N ASN A 18 -25.11 -12.59 16.47
CA ASN A 18 -25.56 -12.73 15.09
C ASN A 18 -24.79 -11.76 14.19
N VAL A 19 -24.28 -12.26 13.06
CA VAL A 19 -23.56 -11.41 12.10
C VAL A 19 -24.45 -10.30 11.57
N GLY A 20 -25.70 -10.62 11.20
CA GLY A 20 -26.67 -9.67 10.65
C GLY A 20 -26.94 -8.42 11.50
N GLU A 21 -26.64 -8.47 12.80
CA GLU A 21 -26.95 -7.41 13.76
C GLU A 21 -25.77 -6.46 14.03
N GLN A 22 -24.60 -6.68 13.40
CA GLN A 22 -23.34 -6.03 13.81
C GLN A 22 -23.03 -4.67 13.17
N GLY A 23 -23.91 -4.15 12.32
CA GLY A 23 -23.73 -2.88 11.61
C GLY A 23 -22.45 -2.86 10.77
N TYR A 24 -22.49 -3.48 9.59
CA TYR A 24 -21.34 -3.66 8.70
C TYR A 24 -21.66 -3.27 7.25
N THR A 25 -20.62 -3.05 6.44
CA THR A 25 -20.74 -2.90 4.99
C THR A 25 -20.39 -4.21 4.27
N ASP A 26 -21.07 -4.49 3.17
CA ASP A 26 -20.78 -5.66 2.33
C ASP A 26 -19.32 -5.63 1.82
N GLY A 27 -18.61 -6.74 1.98
CA GLY A 27 -17.19 -6.89 1.63
C GLY A 27 -16.20 -6.29 2.64
N GLU A 28 -16.66 -5.63 3.71
CA GLU A 28 -15.80 -5.05 4.74
C GLU A 28 -15.03 -6.14 5.52
N PHE A 29 -13.78 -5.86 5.90
CA PHE A 29 -13.01 -6.77 6.76
C PHE A 29 -13.67 -6.90 8.13
N ALA A 30 -13.82 -8.14 8.59
CA ALA A 30 -14.23 -8.39 9.96
C ALA A 30 -13.07 -8.10 10.91
N GLY A 31 -13.27 -7.08 11.74
CA GLY A 31 -12.38 -6.73 12.85
C GLY A 31 -12.94 -7.22 14.19
N SER A 32 -12.48 -6.62 15.27
CA SER A 32 -12.95 -6.94 16.62
C SER A 32 -14.41 -6.53 16.84
N LYS A 33 -15.20 -7.42 17.48
CA LYS A 33 -16.58 -7.14 17.89
C LYS A 33 -16.81 -7.61 19.33
N VAL A 34 -17.70 -6.92 20.02
CA VAL A 34 -18.15 -7.31 21.35
C VAL A 34 -19.25 -8.35 21.20
N ILE A 35 -19.11 -9.49 21.87
CA ILE A 35 -20.20 -10.48 21.96
C ILE A 35 -21.19 -10.05 23.03
N ASP A 36 -20.67 -9.72 24.22
CA ASP A 36 -21.43 -9.18 25.36
C ASP A 36 -20.52 -8.42 26.33
N ASP A 37 -21.02 -8.14 27.53
CA ASP A 37 -20.25 -7.45 28.57
C ASP A 37 -18.98 -8.22 29.01
N ASN A 38 -18.90 -9.52 28.72
CA ASN A 38 -17.88 -10.42 29.23
C ASN A 38 -16.88 -10.89 28.16
N PHE A 39 -17.31 -11.04 26.90
CA PHE A 39 -16.51 -11.61 25.82
C PHE A 39 -16.51 -10.76 24.56
N GLU A 40 -15.41 -10.86 23.83
CA GLU A 40 -15.22 -10.28 22.50
C GLU A 40 -14.75 -11.34 21.51
N ILE A 41 -14.96 -11.07 20.24
CA ILE A 41 -14.49 -11.87 19.12
C ILE A 41 -13.58 -11.05 18.23
N ASN A 42 -12.42 -11.63 17.92
CA ASN A 42 -11.36 -11.00 17.17
C ASN A 42 -11.07 -11.83 15.93
N PHE A 43 -11.49 -11.36 14.76
CA PHE A 43 -11.23 -12.01 13.49
C PHE A 43 -9.81 -11.69 13.02
N TYR A 44 -9.12 -12.69 12.48
CA TYR A 44 -7.75 -12.53 12.03
C TYR A 44 -7.52 -13.25 10.71
N SER A 45 -6.43 -12.87 10.06
CA SER A 45 -6.06 -13.40 8.76
C SER A 45 -4.61 -13.85 8.72
N GLY A 46 -4.39 -15.07 8.24
CA GLY A 46 -3.07 -15.53 7.84
C GLY A 46 -2.61 -14.95 6.48
N ARG A 47 -3.55 -14.45 5.66
CA ARG A 47 -3.31 -13.79 4.36
C ARG A 47 -4.38 -12.74 4.06
N TYR A 48 -4.00 -11.46 4.03
CA TYR A 48 -4.89 -10.30 3.88
C TYR A 48 -6.00 -10.42 2.82
N LEU A 49 -5.73 -11.04 1.67
CA LEU A 49 -6.71 -11.21 0.57
C LEU A 49 -7.86 -12.16 0.89
N LEU A 50 -7.63 -13.09 1.81
CA LEU A 50 -8.63 -14.05 2.29
C LEU A 50 -9.12 -13.69 3.70
N ALA A 51 -8.78 -12.49 4.18
CA ALA A 51 -9.16 -12.09 5.51
C ALA A 51 -10.68 -12.17 5.68
N PRO A 52 -11.15 -12.48 6.90
CA PRO A 52 -12.57 -12.58 7.17
C PRO A 52 -13.33 -11.33 6.71
N ARG A 53 -14.44 -11.49 6.00
CA ARG A 53 -15.24 -10.38 5.46
C ARG A 53 -16.72 -10.55 5.71
N TYR A 54 -17.40 -9.45 5.92
CA TYR A 54 -18.85 -9.41 6.03
C TYR A 54 -19.52 -9.45 4.66
N PHE A 55 -20.65 -10.15 4.58
CA PHE A 55 -21.53 -10.17 3.42
C PHE A 55 -22.98 -10.09 3.90
N SER A 56 -23.81 -9.38 3.16
CA SER A 56 -25.21 -9.05 3.50
C SER A 56 -26.23 -10.07 2.99
N GLU A 57 -25.82 -10.98 2.10
CA GLU A 57 -26.67 -12.06 1.59
C GLU A 57 -27.16 -12.98 2.73
N GLY A 58 -28.40 -13.49 2.64
CA GLY A 58 -28.90 -14.53 3.56
C GLY A 58 -29.05 -14.10 5.03
N SER A 59 -29.35 -12.83 5.28
CA SER A 59 -29.41 -12.19 6.62
C SER A 59 -28.05 -11.84 7.24
N GLY A 60 -26.96 -11.89 6.46
CA GLY A 60 -25.64 -11.54 6.92
C GLY A 60 -24.78 -12.74 7.30
N TYR A 61 -23.55 -12.79 6.80
CA TYR A 61 -22.55 -13.77 7.19
C TYR A 61 -21.12 -13.22 7.14
N ILE A 62 -20.21 -13.89 7.86
CA ILE A 62 -18.77 -13.72 7.72
C ILE A 62 -18.22 -14.88 6.92
N SER A 63 -17.51 -14.56 5.84
CA SER A 63 -16.73 -15.52 5.08
C SER A 63 -15.40 -15.80 5.79
N LEU A 64 -15.16 -17.05 6.16
CA LEU A 64 -13.86 -17.56 6.57
C LEU A 64 -13.33 -18.49 5.49
N GLN A 65 -12.39 -18.02 4.68
CA GLN A 65 -11.75 -18.82 3.63
C GLN A 65 -10.44 -19.40 4.18
N GLY A 66 -10.06 -20.62 3.81
CA GLY A 66 -8.71 -21.13 4.07
C GLY A 66 -7.94 -21.36 2.78
N SER A 67 -6.62 -21.55 2.87
CA SER A 67 -5.74 -21.64 1.69
C SER A 67 -4.78 -22.83 1.69
N GLY A 68 -4.98 -23.84 2.54
CA GLY A 68 -4.20 -25.08 2.53
C GLY A 68 -2.78 -25.02 3.13
N ASP A 69 -2.21 -23.84 3.36
CA ASP A 69 -0.77 -23.65 3.62
C ASP A 69 -0.42 -23.22 5.06
N TRP A 70 -1.05 -23.79 6.09
CA TRP A 70 -0.85 -23.42 7.51
C TRP A 70 -1.23 -21.98 7.91
N LEU A 71 -1.59 -21.13 6.96
CA LEU A 71 -1.97 -19.72 7.11
C LEU A 71 -3.48 -19.56 6.95
N GLY A 72 -4.26 -20.15 7.87
CA GLY A 72 -5.72 -20.07 7.82
C GLY A 72 -6.27 -18.72 8.30
N ASN A 73 -7.54 -18.48 7.99
CA ASN A 73 -8.28 -17.33 8.52
C ASN A 73 -9.23 -17.82 9.60
N GLY A 74 -9.46 -17.00 10.61
CA GLY A 74 -10.09 -17.47 11.82
C GLY A 74 -10.56 -16.36 12.72
N PHE A 75 -10.93 -16.76 13.93
CA PHE A 75 -11.24 -15.83 15.00
C PHE A 75 -10.82 -16.39 16.36
N LEU A 76 -10.49 -15.46 17.24
CA LEU A 76 -10.24 -15.70 18.66
C LEU A 76 -11.39 -15.10 19.45
N ILE A 77 -12.06 -15.92 20.26
CA ILE A 77 -12.95 -15.46 21.32
C ILE A 77 -12.12 -15.35 22.60
N SER A 78 -12.19 -14.17 23.22
CA SER A 78 -11.45 -13.85 24.43
C SER A 78 -12.33 -13.12 25.44
N PRO A 79 -12.04 -13.24 26.75
CA PRO A 79 -12.67 -12.40 27.75
C PRO A 79 -12.29 -10.95 27.48
N ARG A 80 -13.23 -10.03 27.70
CA ARG A 80 -12.93 -8.59 27.63
C ARG A 80 -11.86 -8.22 28.66
N PRO A 81 -11.07 -7.17 28.40
CA PRO A 81 -9.98 -6.71 29.26
C PRO A 81 -10.28 -6.64 30.76
N THR A 82 -11.54 -6.34 31.12
CA THR A 82 -11.98 -6.19 32.50
C THR A 82 -12.30 -7.49 33.23
N ILE A 83 -12.31 -8.62 32.52
CA ILE A 83 -13.06 -9.83 32.88
C ILE A 83 -12.14 -11.03 33.09
N ASN A 84 -12.25 -11.63 34.27
CA ASN A 84 -11.27 -12.59 34.80
C ASN A 84 -11.88 -13.88 35.37
N ASN A 85 -13.20 -13.92 35.61
CA ASN A 85 -13.85 -15.01 36.34
C ASN A 85 -14.74 -15.90 35.45
N TYR A 86 -14.93 -15.53 34.19
CA TYR A 86 -15.80 -16.27 33.28
C TYR A 86 -15.03 -17.26 32.44
N PHE A 87 -15.56 -18.48 32.36
CA PHE A 87 -15.02 -19.58 31.60
C PHE A 87 -16.07 -20.13 30.65
N ILE A 88 -15.68 -20.30 29.39
CA ILE A 88 -16.47 -20.89 28.34
C ILE A 88 -16.55 -22.40 28.57
N ASN A 89 -17.77 -22.92 28.50
CA ASN A 89 -18.08 -24.35 28.57
C ASN A 89 -18.35 -24.90 27.16
N LYS A 90 -19.03 -24.11 26.33
CA LYS A 90 -19.52 -24.55 25.02
C LYS A 90 -19.54 -23.40 24.02
N ILE A 91 -19.26 -23.73 22.76
CA ILE A 91 -19.39 -22.85 21.61
C ILE A 91 -20.21 -23.55 20.53
N VAL A 92 -21.15 -22.82 19.95
CA VAL A 92 -21.94 -23.26 18.81
C VAL A 92 -21.78 -22.24 17.69
N ILE A 93 -21.39 -22.69 16.51
CA ILE A 93 -21.23 -21.86 15.32
C ILE A 93 -22.22 -22.34 14.28
N ILE A 94 -23.01 -21.43 13.74
CA ILE A 94 -24.01 -21.72 12.72
C ILE A 94 -23.54 -21.10 11.40
N ALA A 95 -23.47 -21.91 10.36
CA ALA A 95 -23.19 -21.48 9.00
C ALA A 95 -24.48 -21.19 8.21
N THR A 96 -24.36 -20.54 7.06
CA THR A 96 -25.53 -20.22 6.21
C THR A 96 -26.13 -21.44 5.50
N ASP A 97 -25.35 -22.50 5.27
CA ASP A 97 -25.76 -23.71 4.56
C ASP A 97 -25.10 -24.96 5.18
N ALA A 98 -25.74 -26.12 5.04
CA ALA A 98 -25.18 -27.41 5.43
C ALA A 98 -24.08 -27.94 4.49
N ALA A 99 -23.94 -27.37 3.29
CA ALA A 99 -22.93 -27.77 2.32
C ALA A 99 -21.48 -27.41 2.74
N TYR A 100 -21.29 -26.50 3.71
CA TYR A 100 -19.97 -26.12 4.18
C TYR A 100 -19.32 -27.26 4.96
N THR A 101 -18.27 -27.84 4.38
CA THR A 101 -17.51 -28.94 4.97
C THR A 101 -16.03 -28.57 4.99
N SER A 102 -15.47 -28.26 6.16
CA SER A 102 -14.09 -27.76 6.28
C SER A 102 -13.29 -28.46 7.38
N LYS A 103 -11.99 -28.64 7.16
CA LYS A 103 -11.05 -29.01 8.23
C LYS A 103 -10.65 -27.76 8.99
N MET A 104 -10.81 -27.80 10.31
CA MET A 104 -10.56 -26.65 11.17
C MET A 104 -9.49 -26.97 12.20
N ARG A 105 -8.76 -25.93 12.61
CA ARG A 105 -7.86 -25.97 13.75
C ARG A 105 -8.54 -25.26 14.90
N THR A 106 -8.99 -26.05 15.86
CA THR A 106 -9.53 -25.53 17.11
C THR A 106 -8.43 -25.55 18.17
N GLN A 107 -8.29 -24.45 18.89
CA GLN A 107 -7.38 -24.37 20.02
C GLN A 107 -8.09 -23.72 21.20
N VAL A 108 -7.84 -24.22 22.40
CA VAL A 108 -8.41 -23.66 23.63
C VAL A 108 -7.35 -23.52 24.72
N GLY A 109 -7.55 -22.57 25.61
CA GLY A 109 -6.63 -22.37 26.72
C GLY A 109 -7.17 -21.48 27.82
N GLN A 110 -6.44 -21.48 28.93
CA GLN A 110 -6.67 -20.56 30.05
C GLN A 110 -6.00 -19.19 29.82
N THR A 111 -5.04 -19.16 28.88
CA THR A 111 -4.27 -17.99 28.47
C THR A 111 -4.23 -17.95 26.94
N MET A 112 -4.21 -16.77 26.32
CA MET A 112 -4.11 -16.60 24.87
C MET A 112 -2.77 -17.08 24.30
N ARG A 113 -1.74 -17.25 25.15
CA ARG A 113 -0.40 -17.68 24.73
C ARG A 113 -0.19 -19.19 24.73
N ILE A 114 -0.95 -19.90 25.55
CA ILE A 114 -0.85 -21.35 25.69
C ILE A 114 -2.21 -21.92 25.30
N LEU A 115 -2.46 -21.91 23.99
CA LEU A 115 -3.62 -22.56 23.39
C LEU A 115 -3.20 -23.98 22.97
N PHE A 116 -3.98 -24.95 23.41
CA PHE A 116 -3.74 -26.36 23.08
C PHE A 116 -4.61 -26.76 21.91
N PHE A 117 -3.98 -27.32 20.89
CA PHE A 117 -4.69 -27.88 19.74
C PHE A 117 -5.65 -28.98 20.18
N ARG A 118 -6.83 -28.96 19.58
CA ARG A 118 -7.74 -30.09 19.55
C ARG A 118 -7.67 -30.72 18.16
N THR A 119 -7.37 -32.00 18.15
CA THR A 119 -7.09 -32.75 16.92
C THR A 119 -8.39 -33.20 16.27
N ASN A 120 -8.42 -33.20 14.93
CA ASN A 120 -9.49 -33.76 14.09
C ASN A 120 -10.86 -33.08 14.22
N GLU A 121 -10.88 -31.76 14.41
CA GLU A 121 -12.11 -30.97 14.37
C GLU A 121 -12.52 -30.67 12.91
N PHE A 122 -13.79 -30.93 12.60
CA PHE A 122 -14.36 -30.69 11.27
C PHE A 122 -15.62 -29.86 11.39
N PHE A 123 -15.75 -28.84 10.54
CA PHE A 123 -17.04 -28.24 10.26
C PHE A 123 -17.74 -29.15 9.24
N SER A 124 -18.89 -29.71 9.60
CA SER A 124 -19.70 -30.52 8.68
C SER A 124 -21.17 -30.23 8.94
N GLY A 125 -21.92 -29.90 7.89
CA GLY A 125 -23.29 -29.45 8.03
C GLY A 125 -23.38 -27.96 8.36
N ALA A 126 -24.55 -27.51 8.84
CA ALA A 126 -24.83 -26.10 9.10
C ALA A 126 -24.42 -25.65 10.51
N THR A 127 -24.00 -26.58 11.37
CA THR A 127 -23.74 -26.29 12.79
C THR A 127 -22.50 -27.02 13.25
N TYR A 128 -21.57 -26.27 13.84
CA TYR A 128 -20.44 -26.81 14.58
C TYR A 128 -20.65 -26.57 16.06
N THR A 129 -20.44 -27.60 16.87
CA THR A 129 -20.54 -27.52 18.34
C THR A 129 -19.24 -28.01 18.94
N PHE A 130 -18.64 -27.18 19.78
CA PHE A 130 -17.47 -27.52 20.57
C PHE A 130 -17.81 -27.40 22.05
N GLU A 131 -17.59 -28.47 22.81
CA GLU A 131 -17.90 -28.54 24.23
C GLU A 131 -16.78 -29.29 24.94
N GLU A 132 -16.28 -28.74 26.05
CA GLU A 132 -15.29 -29.42 26.89
C GLU A 132 -15.67 -29.42 28.35
N LEU A 133 -15.36 -30.55 29.00
CA LEU A 133 -15.51 -30.69 30.45
C LEU A 133 -14.54 -29.78 31.21
N SER A 134 -13.34 -29.58 30.68
CA SER A 134 -12.37 -28.60 31.19
C SER A 134 -12.69 -27.22 30.62
N LYS A 135 -13.46 -26.43 31.38
CA LYS A 135 -13.79 -25.03 31.03
C LYS A 135 -12.55 -24.25 30.62
N PHE A 136 -12.65 -23.39 29.61
CA PHE A 136 -11.53 -22.61 29.04
C PHE A 136 -11.89 -21.13 28.94
N ARG A 137 -10.90 -20.25 28.77
CA ARG A 137 -11.14 -18.79 28.66
C ARG A 137 -11.01 -18.27 27.25
N TYR A 138 -10.11 -18.88 26.49
CA TYR A 138 -9.81 -18.49 25.12
C TYR A 138 -10.16 -19.64 24.18
N PHE A 139 -10.82 -19.29 23.09
CA PHE A 139 -11.15 -20.22 22.02
C PHE A 139 -10.71 -19.64 20.69
N ASN A 140 -9.88 -20.38 19.98
CA ASN A 140 -9.43 -20.03 18.66
C ASN A 140 -9.97 -21.05 17.66
N LEU A 141 -10.53 -20.54 16.57
CA LEU A 141 -10.94 -21.35 15.42
C LEU A 141 -10.28 -20.82 14.17
N GLU A 142 -9.53 -21.69 13.50
CA GLU A 142 -8.89 -21.38 12.22
C GLU A 142 -9.40 -22.31 11.12
N ASN A 143 -9.96 -21.72 10.06
CA ASN A 143 -10.18 -22.43 8.81
C ASN A 143 -8.90 -22.39 7.98
N TYR A 144 -8.27 -23.55 7.81
CA TYR A 144 -7.05 -23.69 7.02
C TYR A 144 -7.22 -24.55 5.78
N ALA A 145 -8.39 -25.17 5.60
CA ALA A 145 -8.71 -25.95 4.40
C ALA A 145 -9.02 -25.01 3.23
N GLY A 146 -8.79 -25.45 1.99
CA GLY A 146 -8.94 -24.61 0.78
C GLY A 146 -10.38 -24.17 0.46
N ASN A 147 -11.34 -24.40 1.34
CA ASN A 147 -12.75 -24.09 1.16
C ASN A 147 -13.22 -22.99 2.13
N GLU A 148 -14.36 -22.39 1.80
CA GLU A 148 -15.00 -21.35 2.58
C GLU A 148 -15.93 -21.95 3.65
N ILE A 149 -16.03 -21.27 4.80
CA ILE A 149 -17.11 -21.42 5.77
C ILE A 149 -17.79 -20.06 5.88
N ARG A 150 -19.12 -20.01 5.76
CA ARG A 150 -19.91 -18.78 5.91
C ARG A 150 -20.64 -18.77 7.25
N ILE A 151 -20.10 -18.07 8.24
CA ILE A 151 -20.64 -18.02 9.60
C ILE A 151 -21.76 -16.99 9.67
N LYS A 152 -22.94 -17.41 10.12
CA LYS A 152 -24.09 -16.53 10.35
C LYS A 152 -24.22 -16.12 11.82
N GLN A 153 -23.87 -17.03 12.73
CA GLN A 153 -24.11 -16.86 14.16
C GLN A 153 -23.09 -17.63 14.97
N ILE A 154 -22.73 -17.08 16.13
CA ILE A 154 -21.90 -17.74 17.14
C ILE A 154 -22.61 -17.63 18.48
N SER A 155 -22.80 -18.75 19.17
CA SER A 155 -23.31 -18.80 20.53
C SER A 155 -22.24 -19.32 21.49
N LEU A 156 -22.20 -18.73 22.66
CA LEU A 156 -21.23 -18.97 23.70
C LEU A 156 -21.99 -19.29 24.99
N THR A 157 -21.69 -20.43 25.61
CA THR A 157 -22.18 -20.75 26.95
C THR A 157 -20.99 -20.72 27.90
N TYR A 158 -21.11 -19.96 28.98
CA TYR A 158 -20.04 -19.73 29.93
C TYR A 158 -20.55 -19.66 31.35
N THR A 159 -19.66 -19.85 32.31
CA THR A 159 -19.99 -19.82 33.74
C THR A 159 -19.12 -18.82 34.47
N ASP A 160 -19.72 -18.16 35.46
CA ASP A 160 -18.97 -17.39 36.46
C ASP A 160 -18.40 -18.34 37.50
N VAL A 161 -17.08 -18.47 37.54
CA VAL A 161 -16.39 -19.22 38.58
C VAL A 161 -15.67 -18.19 39.46
N PRO A 162 -15.99 -18.12 40.75
CA PRO A 162 -15.30 -17.24 41.69
C PRO A 162 -13.78 -17.43 41.54
N PRO A 163 -13.01 -16.35 41.36
CA PRO A 163 -11.60 -16.46 41.07
C PRO A 163 -10.93 -17.22 42.22
N ALA A 164 -10.01 -18.13 41.86
CA ALA A 164 -9.09 -18.67 42.85
C ALA A 164 -8.38 -17.52 43.57
N ALA A 165 -7.99 -17.71 44.84
CA ALA A 165 -7.32 -16.69 45.64
C ALA A 165 -6.16 -16.06 44.85
N TRP A 166 -6.21 -14.74 44.67
CA TRP A 166 -5.28 -13.98 43.85
C TRP A 166 -3.85 -14.16 44.33
N VAL A 167 -2.93 -14.47 43.42
CA VAL A 167 -1.52 -14.12 43.60
C VAL A 167 -1.37 -12.71 43.07
N ASN A 168 -1.18 -11.74 43.96
CA ASN A 168 -1.02 -10.34 43.59
C ASN A 168 0.18 -10.17 42.67
N LEU A 169 -0.03 -9.43 41.57
CA LEU A 169 1.05 -9.08 40.68
C LEU A 169 1.96 -8.03 41.33
N THR A 170 3.25 -8.13 41.08
CA THR A 170 4.27 -7.19 41.58
C THR A 170 4.91 -6.37 40.47
N SER A 171 5.01 -6.90 39.25
CA SER A 171 5.55 -6.16 38.11
C SER A 171 5.07 -6.70 36.77
N VAL A 172 5.02 -5.83 35.76
CA VAL A 172 4.94 -6.18 34.34
C VAL A 172 6.05 -5.47 33.58
N THR A 173 6.83 -6.22 32.79
CA THR A 173 7.96 -5.69 32.01
C THR A 173 7.82 -6.12 30.57
N LYS A 174 7.84 -5.16 29.64
CA LYS A 174 7.82 -5.42 28.20
C LYS A 174 9.12 -6.10 27.75
N ALA A 175 9.03 -6.90 26.70
CA ALA A 175 10.21 -7.56 26.11
C ALA A 175 11.06 -6.63 25.24
N LYS A 176 10.44 -5.62 24.61
CA LYS A 176 11.10 -4.62 23.75
C LYS A 176 10.49 -3.25 23.95
N ASP A 177 11.29 -2.21 23.75
CA ASP A 177 10.85 -0.80 23.76
C ASP A 177 10.22 -0.36 22.44
N HIS A 178 10.61 -0.97 21.32
CA HIS A 178 10.23 -0.54 19.98
C HIS A 178 10.02 -1.71 19.01
N TYR A 179 9.07 -1.54 18.09
CA TYR A 179 8.84 -2.42 16.95
C TYR A 179 8.67 -1.64 15.65
N ASP A 180 9.39 -2.06 14.61
CA ASP A 180 9.15 -1.61 13.24
C ASP A 180 8.21 -2.59 12.52
N ILE A 181 7.11 -2.08 11.98
CA ILE A 181 6.11 -2.86 11.25
C ILE A 181 5.91 -2.28 9.85
N LYS A 182 5.57 -3.13 8.89
CA LYS A 182 5.18 -2.69 7.55
C LYS A 182 3.66 -2.54 7.47
N ARG A 183 3.18 -1.52 6.76
CA ARG A 183 1.73 -1.29 6.59
C ARG A 183 1.04 -2.56 6.06
N GLY A 184 -0.04 -2.98 6.71
CA GLY A 184 -0.84 -4.17 6.41
C GLY A 184 -0.33 -5.48 7.04
N VAL A 185 0.79 -5.45 7.79
CA VAL A 185 1.30 -6.63 8.50
C VAL A 185 0.62 -6.77 9.87
N HIS A 186 0.36 -8.02 10.27
CA HIS A 186 -0.04 -8.39 11.63
C HIS A 186 1.21 -8.84 12.40
N LEU A 187 1.64 -8.06 13.39
CA LEU A 187 2.83 -8.36 14.18
C LEU A 187 2.43 -8.97 15.52
N LEU A 188 2.90 -10.19 15.80
CA LEU A 188 2.78 -10.80 17.12
C LEU A 188 3.75 -10.12 18.09
N ILE A 189 3.24 -9.61 19.22
CA ILE A 189 4.07 -8.98 20.24
C ILE A 189 4.71 -10.03 21.16
N ASP A 190 5.98 -9.82 21.51
CA ASP A 190 6.74 -10.70 22.41
C ASP A 190 6.15 -10.70 23.83
N LYS A 191 6.38 -11.76 24.62
CA LYS A 191 5.73 -11.91 25.94
C LYS A 191 6.26 -10.84 26.90
N PRO A 192 5.40 -10.07 27.59
CA PRO A 192 5.85 -9.35 28.76
C PRO A 192 6.15 -10.33 29.90
N THR A 193 7.17 -10.04 30.68
CA THR A 193 7.43 -10.73 31.95
C THR A 193 6.47 -10.20 33.00
N ILE A 194 5.71 -11.08 33.65
CA ILE A 194 4.78 -10.75 34.74
C ILE A 194 5.24 -11.51 35.97
N GLU A 195 5.41 -10.79 37.09
CA GLU A 195 5.80 -11.38 38.37
C GLU A 195 4.69 -11.27 39.41
N PRO A 196 4.60 -12.25 40.34
CA PRO A 196 5.46 -13.44 40.40
C PRO A 196 5.12 -14.45 39.29
N SER A 197 6.11 -15.17 38.77
CA SER A 197 5.91 -16.12 37.64
C SER A 197 4.86 -17.22 37.86
N ASN A 198 4.51 -17.51 39.12
CA ASN A 198 3.44 -18.43 39.50
C ASN A 198 2.03 -17.78 39.51
N ALA A 199 1.95 -16.46 39.40
CA ALA A 199 0.71 -15.75 39.15
C ALA A 199 0.33 -15.99 37.69
N PHE A 200 -0.41 -17.07 37.43
CA PHE A 200 -0.91 -17.44 36.11
C PHE A 200 -1.93 -16.42 35.57
N TYR A 201 -1.48 -15.22 35.21
CA TYR A 201 -2.31 -14.16 34.64
C TYR A 201 -1.73 -13.69 33.31
N ASP A 202 -2.63 -13.47 32.36
CA ASP A 202 -2.30 -13.04 31.01
C ASP A 202 -2.24 -11.51 30.89
N TYR A 203 -1.98 -11.00 29.69
CA TYR A 203 -2.03 -9.57 29.37
C TYR A 203 -2.88 -9.31 28.12
N PHE A 204 -3.24 -8.05 27.91
CA PHE A 204 -3.87 -7.56 26.69
C PHE A 204 -3.23 -6.24 26.26
N LEU A 205 -3.41 -5.91 24.98
CA LEU A 205 -2.88 -4.69 24.38
C LEU A 205 -3.99 -3.66 24.18
N THR A 206 -3.63 -2.39 24.23
CA THR A 206 -4.50 -1.26 23.89
C THR A 206 -3.66 -0.18 23.21
N THR A 207 -4.28 0.61 22.34
CA THR A 207 -3.66 1.78 21.71
C THR A 207 -4.72 2.86 21.56
N GLU A 208 -4.31 4.12 21.67
CA GLU A 208 -5.14 5.27 21.31
C GLU A 208 -4.90 5.70 19.85
N ASP A 209 -3.82 5.22 19.23
CA ASP A 209 -3.47 5.57 17.85
C ASP A 209 -4.32 4.77 16.86
N THR A 210 -5.23 5.46 16.16
CA THR A 210 -6.17 4.86 15.20
C THR A 210 -5.51 4.30 13.93
N ARG A 211 -4.22 4.58 13.71
CA ARG A 211 -3.45 4.02 12.59
C ARG A 211 -2.93 2.60 12.90
N LEU A 212 -3.08 2.19 14.16
CA LEU A 212 -2.86 0.83 14.62
C LEU A 212 -4.20 0.22 15.04
N ARG A 213 -4.37 -1.07 14.77
CA ARG A 213 -5.48 -1.86 15.31
C ARG A 213 -4.92 -2.97 16.19
N ILE A 214 -5.46 -3.12 17.39
CA ILE A 214 -5.14 -4.24 18.27
C ILE A 214 -6.04 -5.42 17.96
N ASN A 215 -5.46 -6.61 17.88
CA ASN A 215 -6.18 -7.86 17.71
C ASN A 215 -5.55 -8.91 18.64
N GLY A 216 -6.09 -9.07 19.85
CA GLY A 216 -5.49 -9.92 20.87
C GLY A 216 -4.03 -9.53 21.16
N PRO A 217 -3.04 -10.44 20.96
CA PRO A 217 -1.63 -10.12 21.14
C PRO A 217 -0.97 -9.49 19.90
N TYR A 218 -1.72 -9.22 18.84
CA TYR A 218 -1.21 -8.67 17.59
C TYR A 218 -1.44 -7.16 17.50
N VAL A 219 -0.46 -6.47 16.91
CA VAL A 219 -0.61 -5.10 16.41
C VAL A 219 -0.72 -5.16 14.89
N VAL A 220 -1.77 -4.56 14.33
CA VAL A 220 -2.00 -4.45 12.89
C VAL A 220 -1.76 -3.02 12.46
N ALA A 221 -0.93 -2.84 11.44
CA ALA A 221 -0.59 -1.54 10.88
C ALA A 221 -1.58 -1.12 9.79
N GLU A 222 -2.56 -0.27 10.12
CA GLU A 222 -3.56 0.22 9.15
C GLU A 222 -2.99 1.35 8.28
N ASP A 223 -2.17 2.23 8.88
CA ASP A 223 -1.57 3.37 8.19
C ASP A 223 -0.18 3.75 8.73
N LEU A 224 0.52 4.64 8.03
CA LEU A 224 1.86 5.12 8.39
C LEU A 224 1.84 5.94 9.68
N CYS A 225 2.71 5.57 10.62
CA CYS A 225 2.89 6.29 11.88
C CYS A 225 4.33 6.13 12.38
N GLU A 226 4.80 7.10 13.16
CA GLU A 226 6.08 7.00 13.87
C GLU A 226 5.82 6.99 15.37
N ASN A 227 6.48 6.07 16.08
CA ASN A 227 6.47 5.98 17.54
C ASN A 227 5.06 5.95 18.18
N ALA A 228 4.09 5.33 17.51
CA ALA A 228 2.76 5.14 18.06
C ALA A 228 2.83 4.28 19.33
N VAL A 229 2.17 4.70 20.40
CA VAL A 229 2.27 4.07 21.72
C VAL A 229 1.27 2.94 21.85
N VAL A 230 1.75 1.76 22.20
CA VAL A 230 0.92 0.61 22.56
C VAL A 230 1.13 0.27 24.03
N THR A 231 0.02 0.15 24.76
CA THR A 231 0.01 -0.16 26.19
C THR A 231 -0.26 -1.65 26.39
N ILE A 232 0.60 -2.30 27.16
CA ILE A 232 0.43 -3.64 27.71
C ILE A 232 -0.25 -3.49 29.07
N ASN A 233 -1.35 -4.21 29.26
CA ASN A 233 -2.10 -4.24 30.52
C ASN A 233 -2.20 -5.67 31.03
N THR A 234 -2.04 -5.87 32.33
CA THR A 234 -2.27 -7.19 32.95
C THR A 234 -3.75 -7.45 33.17
N PHE A 235 -4.18 -8.70 33.03
CA PHE A 235 -5.50 -9.12 33.55
C PHE A 235 -5.49 -9.25 35.07
N GLY A 236 -4.34 -9.61 35.65
CA GLY A 236 -4.16 -9.66 37.09
C GLY A 236 -4.01 -8.28 37.72
N ARG A 237 -4.24 -8.24 39.03
CA ARG A 237 -4.20 -7.01 39.84
C ARG A 237 -3.06 -7.07 40.85
N ASP A 238 -2.57 -5.91 41.22
CA ASP A 238 -1.65 -5.74 42.35
C ASP A 238 -2.39 -5.82 43.70
N ALA A 239 -1.64 -5.62 44.78
CA ALA A 239 -2.20 -5.64 46.14
C ALA A 239 -3.21 -4.50 46.41
N GLY A 240 -3.15 -3.40 45.65
CA GLY A 240 -4.11 -2.30 45.70
C GLY A 240 -5.37 -2.56 44.88
N GLY A 241 -5.41 -3.66 44.13
CA GLY A 241 -6.50 -3.97 43.22
C GLY A 241 -6.37 -3.30 41.86
N GLU A 242 -5.25 -2.69 41.52
CA GLU A 242 -5.04 -2.02 40.23
C GLU A 242 -4.34 -2.93 39.20
N ARG A 243 -4.54 -2.65 37.92
CA ARG A 243 -3.80 -3.34 36.85
C ARG A 243 -2.40 -2.79 36.76
N LEU A 244 -1.43 -3.67 36.51
CA LEU A 244 -0.10 -3.24 36.14
C LEU A 244 -0.06 -2.97 34.64
N THR A 245 0.65 -1.91 34.25
CA THR A 245 0.77 -1.49 32.86
C THR A 245 2.21 -1.15 32.49
N THR A 246 2.54 -1.30 31.22
CA THR A 246 3.80 -0.83 30.62
C THR A 246 3.57 -0.51 29.15
N THR A 247 4.45 0.26 28.52
CA THR A 247 4.26 0.74 27.14
C THR A 247 5.47 0.49 26.26
N PHE A 248 5.21 0.23 24.98
CA PHE A 248 6.21 0.19 23.91
C PHE A 248 5.74 1.06 22.73
N THR A 249 6.64 1.29 21.78
CA THR A 249 6.35 2.10 20.60
C THR A 249 6.38 1.27 19.32
N VAL A 250 5.60 1.69 18.33
CA VAL A 250 5.51 1.06 17.01
C VAL A 250 5.67 2.13 15.93
N SER A 251 6.58 1.88 14.99
CA SER A 251 6.70 2.69 13.76
C SER A 251 6.22 1.86 12.57
N VAL A 252 5.25 2.40 11.83
CA VAL A 252 4.73 1.81 10.60
C VAL A 252 5.42 2.48 9.42
N THR A 253 6.18 1.68 8.67
CA THR A 253 6.84 2.12 7.44
C THR A 253 6.21 1.47 6.22
N GLU A 254 6.30 2.15 5.07
CA GLU A 254 6.07 1.53 3.77
C GLU A 254 7.40 0.94 3.29
N ALA A 255 7.43 -0.35 2.92
CA ALA A 255 8.55 -0.86 2.12
C ALA A 255 8.14 -0.78 0.64
N PRO A 256 8.99 -0.25 -0.25
CA PRO A 256 8.75 -0.35 -1.68
C PRO A 256 8.53 -1.82 -2.07
N LEU A 257 7.51 -2.09 -2.88
CA LEU A 257 7.32 -3.41 -3.45
C LEU A 257 8.32 -3.58 -4.60
N THR A 258 9.10 -4.66 -4.57
CA THR A 258 10.02 -4.98 -5.67
C THR A 258 9.25 -5.59 -6.85
N ILE A 259 9.81 -5.54 -8.06
CA ILE A 259 9.22 -6.22 -9.22
C ILE A 259 9.07 -7.73 -8.96
N ASP A 260 10.07 -8.35 -8.33
CA ASP A 260 10.00 -9.77 -7.96
C ASP A 260 8.89 -10.05 -6.94
N GLY A 261 8.72 -9.15 -5.96
CA GLY A 261 7.62 -9.20 -5.00
C GLY A 261 6.26 -9.14 -5.69
N ALA A 262 6.09 -8.21 -6.63
CA ALA A 262 4.85 -8.06 -7.39
C ALA A 262 4.58 -9.25 -8.33
N VAL A 263 5.60 -9.78 -9.00
CA VAL A 263 5.49 -11.00 -9.85
C VAL A 263 5.16 -12.23 -9.01
N GLY A 264 5.73 -12.33 -7.81
CA GLY A 264 5.51 -13.43 -6.87
C GLY A 264 4.17 -13.43 -6.14
N MET A 265 3.33 -12.40 -6.31
CA MET A 265 2.01 -12.37 -5.66
C MET A 265 1.11 -13.49 -6.19
N GLY A 266 0.62 -14.34 -5.28
CA GLY A 266 -0.08 -15.59 -5.57
C GLY A 266 -1.46 -15.45 -6.23
N TYR A 267 -2.04 -16.61 -6.59
CA TYR A 267 -3.35 -16.74 -7.28
C TYR A 267 -4.48 -16.07 -6.48
N GLY A 268 -5.37 -15.34 -7.15
CA GLY A 268 -6.58 -14.74 -6.55
C GLY A 268 -6.45 -13.33 -5.97
N SER A 269 -5.31 -12.66 -6.14
CA SER A 269 -5.08 -11.29 -5.64
C SER A 269 -5.48 -10.21 -6.68
N ILE A 270 -6.64 -9.58 -6.49
CA ILE A 270 -6.78 -8.16 -6.87
C ILE A 270 -6.33 -7.42 -5.62
N ASP A 271 -5.08 -6.96 -5.62
CA ASP A 271 -4.64 -6.13 -4.52
C ASP A 271 -4.96 -4.67 -4.85
N GLU A 272 -6.03 -4.16 -4.25
CA GLU A 272 -6.40 -2.76 -4.37
C GLU A 272 -5.49 -1.83 -3.56
N LYS A 273 -4.54 -2.39 -2.79
CA LYS A 273 -3.51 -1.62 -2.11
C LYS A 273 -2.61 -0.95 -3.14
N LEU A 274 -2.41 0.35 -2.92
CA LEU A 274 -1.44 1.13 -3.65
C LEU A 274 -0.05 0.79 -3.13
N TYR A 275 0.85 0.37 -4.01
CA TYR A 275 2.24 0.05 -3.70
C TYR A 275 3.19 1.05 -4.31
N ARG A 276 4.19 1.47 -3.56
CA ARG A 276 5.34 2.22 -4.08
C ARG A 276 6.35 1.29 -4.76
N PHE A 277 6.75 1.62 -5.98
CA PHE A 277 7.86 1.03 -6.71
C PHE A 277 8.94 2.09 -6.93
N GLU A 278 10.20 1.76 -6.65
CA GLU A 278 11.31 2.70 -6.75
C GLU A 278 12.37 2.22 -7.73
N ASN A 279 12.89 3.15 -8.53
CA ASN A 279 14.04 2.97 -9.41
C ASN A 279 13.93 1.79 -10.40
N VAL A 280 12.72 1.47 -10.84
CA VAL A 280 12.43 0.43 -11.82
C VAL A 280 12.80 0.91 -13.23
N ARG A 281 13.16 -0.03 -14.11
CA ARG A 281 13.62 0.26 -15.49
C ARG A 281 12.55 -0.08 -16.51
N VAL A 282 12.34 0.79 -17.49
CA VAL A 282 11.44 0.57 -18.64
C VAL A 282 12.11 -0.33 -19.69
N GLN A 283 11.38 -1.32 -20.20
CA GLN A 283 11.85 -2.37 -21.14
C GLN A 283 10.84 -2.67 -22.28
N ASP A 284 11.32 -3.35 -23.33
CA ASP A 284 10.79 -3.35 -24.71
C ASP A 284 9.43 -4.02 -24.99
N ALA A 285 8.88 -4.85 -24.10
CA ALA A 285 8.07 -5.97 -24.60
C ALA A 285 6.70 -5.63 -25.21
N THR A 286 6.29 -4.36 -25.19
CA THR A 286 5.33 -3.70 -26.09
C THR A 286 5.29 -2.25 -25.63
N LEU A 287 5.73 -1.30 -26.45
CA LEU A 287 5.41 0.11 -26.24
C LEU A 287 4.23 0.40 -27.17
N ASP A 288 3.02 0.09 -26.73
CA ASP A 288 1.80 0.60 -27.36
C ASP A 288 1.19 1.72 -26.53
N SER A 289 0.07 2.31 -26.99
CA SER A 289 -0.49 3.50 -26.36
C SER A 289 -0.84 3.33 -24.88
N ASP A 290 -1.04 2.09 -24.42
CA ASP A 290 -1.67 1.78 -23.14
C ASP A 290 -0.76 0.96 -22.20
N ASN A 291 0.44 0.57 -22.64
CA ASN A 291 1.32 -0.28 -21.84
C ASN A 291 2.80 0.07 -21.90
N ILE A 292 3.47 -0.24 -20.78
CA ILE A 292 4.93 -0.34 -20.68
C ILE A 292 5.31 -1.57 -19.87
N VAL A 293 6.57 -1.98 -19.95
CA VAL A 293 7.09 -3.09 -19.16
C VAL A 293 8.19 -2.61 -18.22
N LEU A 294 8.15 -3.05 -16.97
CA LEU A 294 9.07 -2.65 -15.91
C LEU A 294 9.89 -3.83 -15.39
N HIS A 295 11.16 -3.54 -15.10
CA HIS A 295 12.15 -4.46 -14.55
C HIS A 295 12.76 -3.86 -13.28
N ALA A 296 13.28 -4.72 -12.39
CA ALA A 296 14.00 -4.23 -11.19
C ALA A 296 15.34 -3.56 -11.55
N SER A 297 15.98 -3.97 -12.65
CA SER A 297 17.25 -3.42 -13.14
C SER A 297 17.43 -3.69 -14.64
N ALA A 298 18.51 -3.16 -15.23
CA ALA A 298 18.85 -3.40 -16.63
C ALA A 298 19.16 -4.88 -16.95
N THR A 299 19.55 -5.67 -15.94
CA THR A 299 19.91 -7.09 -16.08
C THR A 299 18.87 -8.04 -15.52
N ALA A 300 17.79 -7.51 -14.91
CA ALA A 300 16.75 -8.34 -14.31
C ALA A 300 15.98 -9.12 -15.38
N THR A 301 15.73 -10.40 -15.10
CA THR A 301 14.97 -11.32 -15.96
C THR A 301 13.47 -11.24 -15.72
N ASN A 302 13.06 -10.94 -14.48
CA ASN A 302 11.67 -10.77 -14.12
C ASN A 302 11.14 -9.40 -14.56
N LYS A 303 9.90 -9.41 -15.02
CA LYS A 303 9.23 -8.24 -15.60
C LYS A 303 7.75 -8.19 -15.21
N ILE A 304 7.22 -6.98 -15.15
CA ILE A 304 5.79 -6.74 -14.95
C ILE A 304 5.28 -5.70 -15.93
N ASN A 305 4.08 -5.91 -16.46
CA ASN A 305 3.44 -4.94 -17.35
C ASN A 305 2.73 -3.88 -16.52
N VAL A 306 2.79 -2.62 -16.93
CA VAL A 306 1.90 -1.55 -16.47
C VAL A 306 0.84 -1.36 -17.54
N MET A 307 -0.44 -1.38 -17.17
CA MET A 307 -1.56 -1.24 -18.08
C MET A 307 -2.44 -0.06 -17.64
N HIS A 308 -2.48 0.98 -18.46
CA HIS A 308 -3.38 2.12 -18.26
C HIS A 308 -3.63 2.82 -19.60
N PRO A 309 -4.89 3.11 -19.97
CA PRO A 309 -5.20 3.78 -21.23
C PRO A 309 -4.42 5.08 -21.42
N GLY A 310 -3.79 5.25 -22.58
CA GLY A 310 -3.01 6.44 -22.93
C GLY A 310 -1.79 6.69 -22.05
N PHE A 311 -1.30 5.70 -21.31
CA PHE A 311 -0.15 5.87 -20.40
C PHE A 311 1.15 6.15 -21.15
N ASN A 312 1.35 5.57 -22.33
CA ASN A 312 2.50 5.87 -23.19
C ASN A 312 2.08 5.99 -24.65
N PRO A 313 1.37 7.09 -25.04
CA PRO A 313 0.74 7.17 -26.35
C PRO A 313 1.76 7.01 -27.49
N LEU A 314 1.34 6.32 -28.55
CA LEU A 314 2.19 6.05 -29.72
C LEU A 314 2.85 7.33 -30.25
N ASN A 315 4.13 7.23 -30.59
CA ASN A 315 4.94 8.33 -31.15
C ASN A 315 5.13 9.56 -30.25
N THR A 316 4.73 9.52 -28.97
CA THR A 316 4.99 10.63 -28.03
C THR A 316 6.36 10.53 -27.35
N TYR A 317 6.95 9.33 -27.30
CA TYR A 317 8.20 9.05 -26.61
C TYR A 317 8.18 9.45 -25.12
N THR A 318 7.01 9.35 -24.49
CA THR A 318 6.82 9.74 -23.08
C THR A 318 7.72 8.91 -22.18
N TYR A 319 7.63 7.58 -22.28
CA TYR A 319 8.50 6.62 -21.63
C TYR A 319 9.19 5.74 -22.67
N VAL A 320 10.52 5.70 -22.62
CA VAL A 320 11.37 4.91 -23.51
C VAL A 320 12.18 3.87 -22.74
N LYS A 321 12.57 2.80 -23.45
CA LYS A 321 13.46 1.77 -22.93
C LYS A 321 14.77 2.37 -22.42
N GLY A 322 15.21 1.89 -21.27
CA GLY A 322 16.41 2.41 -20.57
C GLY A 322 16.07 3.43 -19.49
N GLY A 323 14.91 4.10 -19.57
CA GLY A 323 14.44 5.04 -18.57
C GLY A 323 14.24 4.41 -17.19
N THR A 324 14.48 5.19 -16.15
CA THR A 324 14.22 4.86 -14.75
C THR A 324 12.96 5.57 -14.28
N MET A 325 12.09 4.83 -13.60
CA MET A 325 10.83 5.31 -13.09
C MET A 325 10.68 4.97 -11.61
N SER A 326 10.01 5.85 -10.86
CA SER A 326 9.39 5.50 -9.59
C SER A 326 7.91 5.85 -9.68
N LEU A 327 7.05 4.98 -9.19
CA LEU A 327 5.60 5.13 -9.31
C LEU A 327 4.87 4.49 -8.14
N PHE A 328 3.63 4.90 -7.93
CA PHE A 328 2.64 4.13 -7.19
C PHE A 328 1.78 3.34 -8.16
N ALA A 329 1.45 2.09 -7.84
CA ALA A 329 0.47 1.31 -8.61
C ALA A 329 -0.17 0.21 -7.78
N LYS A 330 -1.32 -0.27 -8.23
CA LYS A 330 -1.98 -1.48 -7.71
C LYS A 330 -1.51 -2.70 -8.48
N VAL A 331 -1.39 -3.85 -7.81
CA VAL A 331 -1.05 -5.12 -8.47
C VAL A 331 -2.33 -5.90 -8.74
N ARG A 332 -2.61 -6.19 -10.02
CA ARG A 332 -3.73 -7.03 -10.45
C ARG A 332 -3.25 -8.28 -11.18
N ARG A 333 -3.96 -9.38 -10.99
CA ARG A 333 -3.71 -10.62 -11.75
C ARG A 333 -4.63 -10.72 -12.95
N ASN A 334 -4.07 -11.05 -14.10
CA ASN A 334 -4.85 -11.32 -15.31
C ASN A 334 -5.43 -12.73 -15.18
N THR A 335 -6.76 -12.83 -15.15
CA THR A 335 -7.47 -14.10 -14.92
C THR A 335 -7.25 -15.11 -16.04
N THR A 336 -7.02 -14.65 -17.28
CA THR A 336 -6.80 -15.51 -18.46
C THR A 336 -5.37 -16.05 -18.54
N THR A 337 -4.36 -15.20 -18.27
CA THR A 337 -2.94 -15.57 -18.42
C THR A 337 -2.29 -15.99 -17.11
N GLY A 338 -2.94 -15.74 -15.98
CA GLY A 338 -2.41 -15.99 -14.65
C GLY A 338 -1.21 -15.13 -14.26
N LYS A 339 -0.92 -14.04 -14.99
CA LYS A 339 0.22 -13.14 -14.75
C LYS A 339 -0.21 -11.87 -14.03
N ASN A 340 0.65 -11.35 -13.16
CA ASN A 340 0.42 -10.06 -12.49
C ASN A 340 0.81 -8.90 -13.40
N PHE A 341 0.11 -7.78 -13.25
CA PHE A 341 0.33 -6.51 -13.94
C PHE A 341 -0.01 -5.36 -12.99
N LEU A 342 0.53 -4.19 -13.28
CA LEU A 342 0.30 -2.96 -12.55
C LEU A 342 -0.81 -2.16 -13.24
N VAL A 343 -1.68 -1.54 -12.45
CA VAL A 343 -2.75 -0.66 -12.95
C VAL A 343 -2.83 0.61 -12.13
N GLU A 344 -3.53 1.60 -12.69
CA GLU A 344 -3.74 2.91 -12.06
C GLU A 344 -2.40 3.52 -11.59
N PRO A 345 -1.38 3.60 -12.49
CA PRO A 345 -0.08 4.10 -12.12
C PRO A 345 -0.12 5.61 -11.85
N GLU A 346 0.50 6.03 -10.76
CA GLU A 346 0.84 7.43 -10.48
C GLU A 346 2.36 7.58 -10.52
N VAL A 347 2.89 8.21 -11.55
CA VAL A 347 4.34 8.37 -11.72
C VAL A 347 4.85 9.45 -10.78
N ILE A 348 5.73 9.06 -9.85
CA ILE A 348 6.39 9.94 -8.90
C ILE A 348 7.54 10.67 -9.59
N SER A 349 8.35 9.92 -10.34
CA SER A 349 9.48 10.45 -11.09
C SER A 349 9.81 9.58 -12.28
N TYR A 350 10.31 10.21 -13.33
CA TYR A 350 10.83 9.51 -14.50
C TYR A 350 12.04 10.27 -15.04
N THR A 351 13.11 9.53 -15.35
CA THR A 351 14.30 10.07 -16.00
C THR A 351 14.84 9.08 -17.02
N ASP A 352 15.36 9.60 -18.12
CA ASP A 352 16.11 8.86 -19.13
C ASP A 352 17.28 9.73 -19.60
N LYS A 353 18.17 9.20 -20.45
CA LYS A 353 19.31 9.98 -20.93
C LYS A 353 18.92 11.16 -21.82
N ALA A 354 17.82 11.08 -22.55
CA ALA A 354 17.33 12.20 -23.37
C ALA A 354 16.80 13.35 -22.50
N ILE A 355 16.15 13.07 -21.37
CA ILE A 355 15.75 14.05 -20.36
C ILE A 355 16.98 14.65 -19.67
N LEU A 356 17.95 13.82 -19.28
CA LEU A 356 19.22 14.30 -18.70
C LEU A 356 19.95 15.23 -19.68
N PHE A 357 20.03 14.83 -20.95
CA PHE A 357 20.59 15.63 -22.03
C PHE A 357 19.87 16.97 -22.16
N ALA A 358 18.53 16.95 -22.24
CA ALA A 358 17.72 18.14 -22.41
C ALA A 358 17.93 19.13 -21.27
N ASN A 359 17.91 18.64 -20.02
CA ASN A 359 18.19 19.48 -18.86
C ASN A 359 19.61 20.04 -18.89
N THR A 360 20.60 19.23 -19.28
CA THR A 360 22.02 19.64 -19.32
C THR A 360 22.27 20.73 -20.35
N ILE A 361 21.76 20.59 -21.57
CA ILE A 361 21.97 21.58 -22.64
C ILE A 361 21.15 22.86 -22.44
N MET A 362 20.05 22.78 -21.69
CA MET A 362 19.19 23.91 -21.38
C MET A 362 19.53 24.61 -20.05
N ALA A 363 20.41 24.05 -19.22
CA ALA A 363 20.69 24.55 -17.86
C ALA A 363 21.33 25.95 -17.80
N SER A 364 21.93 26.46 -18.88
CA SER A 364 22.51 27.81 -18.92
C SER A 364 22.58 28.34 -20.36
N ASP A 365 22.76 29.65 -20.51
CA ASP A 365 22.85 30.38 -21.78
C ASP A 365 23.92 31.49 -21.71
N GLU A 366 25.15 31.11 -21.37
CA GLU A 366 26.31 32.00 -21.34
C GLU A 366 27.08 31.94 -22.66
N VAL A 367 27.85 32.99 -22.92
CA VAL A 367 28.71 33.09 -24.10
C VAL A 367 29.77 31.99 -24.10
N GLY A 368 29.94 31.31 -25.23
CA GLY A 368 31.00 30.30 -25.43
C GLY A 368 30.66 28.88 -24.96
N GLN A 369 29.46 28.64 -24.45
CA GLN A 369 29.06 27.32 -23.94
C GLN A 369 29.08 26.20 -24.98
N CYS A 370 28.88 26.53 -26.25
CA CYS A 370 29.03 25.58 -27.35
C CYS A 370 30.45 24.98 -27.39
N VAL A 371 31.49 25.74 -27.06
CA VAL A 371 32.88 25.22 -27.04
C VAL A 371 33.15 24.44 -25.75
N THR A 372 32.67 24.95 -24.61
CA THR A 372 33.05 24.39 -23.31
C THR A 372 32.21 23.21 -22.85
N LYS A 373 30.95 23.08 -23.31
CA LYS A 373 30.00 22.05 -22.85
C LYS A 373 29.66 20.99 -23.89
N TYR A 374 29.95 21.22 -25.17
CA TYR A 374 29.56 20.29 -26.24
C TYR A 374 30.12 18.89 -26.04
N ALA A 375 31.39 18.73 -25.64
CA ALA A 375 31.96 17.40 -25.38
C ALA A 375 31.21 16.63 -24.28
N THR A 376 30.83 17.31 -23.20
CA THR A 376 30.03 16.73 -22.10
C THR A 376 28.64 16.31 -22.58
N VAL A 377 27.98 17.18 -23.34
CA VAL A 377 26.64 16.92 -23.88
C VAL A 377 26.68 15.78 -24.92
N ARG A 378 27.73 15.71 -25.75
CA ARG A 378 27.97 14.63 -26.71
C ARG A 378 28.22 13.28 -26.04
N ALA A 379 28.94 13.27 -24.92
CA ALA A 379 29.16 12.04 -24.16
C ALA A 379 27.84 11.41 -23.72
N ILE A 380 26.84 12.21 -23.33
CA ILE A 380 25.51 11.70 -22.97
C ILE A 380 24.83 11.01 -24.17
N ILE A 381 24.90 11.60 -25.37
CA ILE A 381 24.36 11.00 -26.61
C ILE A 381 25.01 9.66 -26.92
N ASN A 382 26.34 9.57 -26.82
CA ASN A 382 27.07 8.36 -27.16
C ASN A 382 26.69 7.15 -26.27
N GLU A 383 26.09 7.41 -25.11
CA GLU A 383 25.63 6.37 -24.21
C GLU A 383 24.10 6.16 -24.24
N MET A 384 23.36 6.83 -25.13
CA MET A 384 21.91 6.65 -25.30
C MET A 384 21.60 5.32 -25.97
N THR A 385 20.47 4.72 -25.59
CA THR A 385 19.86 3.64 -26.39
C THR A 385 19.27 4.19 -27.70
N VAL A 386 18.92 3.29 -28.62
CA VAL A 386 18.25 3.66 -29.88
C VAL A 386 16.93 4.39 -29.60
N GLU A 387 16.18 3.97 -28.59
CA GLU A 387 14.90 4.57 -28.21
C GLU A 387 15.07 5.94 -27.52
N GLU A 388 16.09 6.10 -26.67
CA GLU A 388 16.45 7.39 -26.08
C GLU A 388 16.92 8.39 -27.16
N LEU A 389 17.70 7.92 -28.13
CA LEU A 389 18.11 8.75 -29.27
C LEU A 389 16.91 9.11 -30.15
N ALA A 390 15.99 8.18 -30.39
CA ALA A 390 14.76 8.45 -31.12
C ALA A 390 13.87 9.48 -30.41
N LYS A 391 13.78 9.42 -29.06
CA LYS A 391 13.11 10.45 -28.25
C LYS A 391 13.76 11.80 -28.45
N LEU A 392 15.09 11.89 -28.31
CA LEU A 392 15.81 13.14 -28.55
C LEU A 392 15.49 13.71 -29.93
N LYS A 393 15.53 12.87 -30.98
CA LYS A 393 15.33 13.28 -32.38
C LYS A 393 13.88 13.65 -32.72
N ASN A 394 12.88 13.00 -32.13
CA ASN A 394 11.50 13.06 -32.63
C ASN A 394 10.46 13.55 -31.61
N ALA A 395 10.76 13.57 -30.32
CA ALA A 395 9.76 13.95 -29.31
C ALA A 395 9.32 15.41 -29.45
N GLY A 396 8.04 15.66 -29.17
CA GLY A 396 7.48 17.01 -29.03
C GLY A 396 7.74 17.57 -27.62
N VAL A 397 6.66 17.75 -26.86
CA VAL A 397 6.72 18.09 -25.44
C VAL A 397 6.52 16.83 -24.60
N VAL A 398 7.48 16.51 -23.74
CA VAL A 398 7.44 15.34 -22.84
C VAL A 398 7.82 15.76 -21.44
N ASN A 399 7.01 15.42 -20.44
CA ASN A 399 7.23 15.78 -19.02
C ASN A 399 7.53 17.27 -18.81
N GLY A 400 6.84 18.15 -19.55
CA GLY A 400 7.05 19.61 -19.51
C GLY A 400 8.29 20.12 -20.25
N ILE A 401 9.10 19.25 -20.85
CA ILE A 401 10.27 19.61 -21.64
C ILE A 401 9.90 19.61 -23.12
N ASN A 402 10.09 20.74 -23.79
CA ASN A 402 9.97 20.84 -25.24
C ASN A 402 11.31 20.44 -25.89
N PHE A 403 11.33 19.32 -26.61
CA PHE A 403 12.56 18.80 -27.23
C PHE A 403 12.94 19.52 -28.54
N SER A 404 12.06 20.34 -29.12
CA SER A 404 12.38 21.12 -30.32
C SER A 404 13.51 22.14 -30.12
N PRO A 405 13.46 23.04 -29.12
CA PRO A 405 14.55 23.97 -28.84
C PRO A 405 15.82 23.25 -28.33
N VAL A 406 15.66 22.15 -27.59
CA VAL A 406 16.76 21.29 -27.15
C VAL A 406 17.56 20.77 -28.36
N ARG A 407 16.89 20.17 -29.34
CA ARG A 407 17.51 19.71 -30.59
C ARG A 407 18.15 20.85 -31.37
N ALA A 408 17.42 21.94 -31.56
CA ALA A 408 17.91 23.08 -32.34
C ALA A 408 19.19 23.66 -31.75
N ARG A 409 19.24 23.81 -30.42
CA ARG A 409 20.44 24.26 -29.70
C ARG A 409 21.60 23.30 -29.91
N TYR A 410 21.38 21.99 -29.75
CA TYR A 410 22.42 20.99 -29.93
C TYR A 410 22.99 20.97 -31.35
N VAL A 411 22.11 20.97 -32.36
CA VAL A 411 22.51 20.99 -33.77
C VAL A 411 23.27 22.27 -34.11
N ALA A 412 22.85 23.42 -33.56
CA ALA A 412 23.58 24.67 -33.74
C ALA A 412 24.99 24.62 -33.14
N TRP A 413 25.17 24.00 -31.96
CA TRP A 413 26.49 23.79 -31.35
C TRP A 413 27.37 22.87 -32.21
N ALA A 414 26.81 21.76 -32.69
CA ALA A 414 27.51 20.83 -33.57
C ALA A 414 27.97 21.49 -34.87
N LEU A 415 27.08 22.27 -35.53
CA LEU A 415 27.39 23.04 -36.73
C LEU A 415 28.50 24.05 -36.50
N HIS A 416 28.45 24.78 -35.38
CA HIS A 416 29.47 25.76 -35.04
C HIS A 416 30.86 25.13 -34.89
N LEU A 417 30.92 23.88 -34.41
CA LEU A 417 32.16 23.12 -34.22
C LEU A 417 32.55 22.28 -35.45
N GLY A 418 31.79 22.34 -36.54
CA GLY A 418 32.09 21.61 -37.78
C GLY A 418 31.83 20.10 -37.71
N GLU A 419 31.00 19.63 -36.77
CA GLU A 419 30.60 18.22 -36.70
C GLU A 419 29.62 17.88 -37.83
N SER A 420 29.80 16.74 -38.50
CA SER A 420 28.91 16.31 -39.59
C SER A 420 27.85 15.30 -39.16
N ASP A 421 28.10 14.58 -38.06
CA ASP A 421 27.19 13.58 -37.48
C ASP A 421 26.99 13.84 -35.98
N PRO A 422 26.07 14.75 -35.61
CA PRO A 422 25.88 15.18 -34.23
C PRO A 422 25.25 14.08 -33.37
N TYR A 423 24.60 13.08 -33.95
CA TYR A 423 23.95 12.00 -33.21
C TYR A 423 24.80 10.73 -33.16
N GLY A 424 25.83 10.61 -34.02
CA GLY A 424 26.71 9.43 -34.05
C GLY A 424 26.04 8.20 -34.66
N ASP A 425 24.92 8.38 -35.35
CA ASP A 425 24.11 7.32 -35.96
C ASP A 425 24.16 7.36 -37.50
N GLY A 426 25.07 8.16 -38.06
CA GLY A 426 25.19 8.37 -39.50
C GLY A 426 24.16 9.33 -40.10
N THR A 427 23.34 10.02 -39.28
CA THR A 427 22.41 11.05 -39.77
C THR A 427 23.16 12.37 -40.02
N PRO A 428 23.37 12.81 -41.28
CA PRO A 428 24.06 14.06 -41.56
C PRO A 428 23.21 15.28 -41.17
N ILE A 429 23.88 16.37 -40.73
CA ILE A 429 23.19 17.61 -40.35
C ILE A 429 22.36 18.22 -41.50
N SER A 430 22.77 18.01 -42.75
CA SER A 430 22.12 18.57 -43.95
C SER A 430 20.69 18.07 -44.21
N GLY A 431 20.20 17.06 -43.48
CA GLY A 431 18.84 16.52 -43.61
C GLY A 431 17.85 16.95 -42.52
N MET A 432 18.25 17.79 -41.56
CA MET A 432 17.39 18.15 -40.43
C MET A 432 16.59 19.42 -40.75
N PRO A 433 15.24 19.40 -40.71
CA PRO A 433 14.49 20.63 -40.69
C PRO A 433 14.85 21.35 -39.38
N LEU A 434 15.66 22.41 -39.48
CA LEU A 434 15.67 23.48 -38.50
C LEU A 434 14.27 24.09 -38.57
N VAL A 435 13.27 23.46 -37.94
CA VAL A 435 11.98 24.10 -37.74
C VAL A 435 12.30 25.26 -36.82
N PRO A 436 12.26 26.51 -37.31
CA PRO A 436 12.38 27.63 -36.41
C PRO A 436 11.17 27.49 -35.48
N GLU A 437 11.40 27.43 -34.17
CA GLU A 437 10.35 27.88 -33.28
C GLU A 437 10.02 29.29 -33.74
N ASN A 438 8.86 29.44 -34.36
CA ASN A 438 8.21 30.72 -34.48
C ASN A 438 7.94 31.17 -33.05
N SER A 439 8.94 31.76 -32.40
CA SER A 439 8.78 32.61 -31.22
C SER A 439 8.14 33.92 -31.70
N THR A 440 6.92 33.79 -32.22
CA THR A 440 6.13 34.85 -32.84
C THR A 440 5.68 35.91 -31.84
N THR A 441 5.93 35.78 -30.54
CA THR A 441 5.59 36.83 -29.57
C THR A 441 6.69 37.88 -29.40
N GLN A 442 7.98 37.52 -29.35
CA GLN A 442 9.04 38.53 -29.24
C GLN A 442 9.41 39.16 -30.59
N ASN A 443 9.54 38.35 -31.65
CA ASN A 443 9.88 38.87 -32.97
C ASN A 443 8.72 39.67 -33.61
N ASN A 444 7.45 39.28 -33.45
CA ASN A 444 6.35 40.14 -33.94
C ASN A 444 6.24 41.43 -33.13
N ASN A 445 6.47 41.43 -31.82
CA ASN A 445 6.40 42.66 -31.03
C ASN A 445 7.50 43.66 -31.44
N VAL A 446 8.72 43.18 -31.70
CA VAL A 446 9.79 44.05 -32.22
C VAL A 446 9.46 44.56 -33.62
N LEU A 447 8.94 43.69 -34.52
CA LEU A 447 8.53 44.11 -35.86
C LEU A 447 7.35 45.10 -35.84
N LEU A 448 6.39 44.91 -34.92
CA LEU A 448 5.26 45.82 -34.70
C LEU A 448 5.74 47.17 -34.17
N VAL A 449 6.69 47.19 -33.23
CA VAL A 449 7.29 48.43 -32.73
C VAL A 449 8.03 49.15 -33.85
N ILE A 450 8.78 48.44 -34.70
CA ILE A 450 9.45 49.05 -35.86
C ILE A 450 8.42 49.63 -36.84
N LEU A 451 7.37 48.88 -37.18
CA LEU A 451 6.30 49.34 -38.09
C LEU A 451 5.50 50.51 -37.53
N LEU A 452 5.18 50.51 -36.23
CA LEU A 452 4.54 51.63 -35.54
C LEU A 452 5.44 52.86 -35.53
N SER A 453 6.73 52.69 -35.21
CA SER A 453 7.71 53.78 -35.19
C SER A 453 7.86 54.40 -36.58
N PHE A 454 7.93 53.57 -37.62
CA PHE A 454 8.04 54.03 -39.00
C PHE A 454 6.76 54.72 -39.48
N SER A 455 5.59 54.18 -39.12
CA SER A 455 4.29 54.78 -39.46
C SER A 455 4.08 56.14 -38.79
N VAL A 456 4.49 56.26 -37.52
CA VAL A 456 4.46 57.54 -36.77
C VAL A 456 5.45 58.54 -37.38
N ALA A 457 6.65 58.11 -37.76
CA ALA A 457 7.63 58.97 -38.42
C ALA A 457 7.13 59.49 -39.78
N VAL A 458 6.52 58.63 -40.59
CA VAL A 458 5.91 59.00 -41.87
C VAL A 458 4.73 59.95 -41.66
N PHE A 459 3.86 59.69 -40.67
CA PHE A 459 2.73 60.57 -40.36
C PHE A 459 3.20 61.96 -39.87
N LEU A 460 4.21 62.02 -39.01
CA LEU A 460 4.82 63.26 -38.55
C LEU A 460 5.51 64.03 -39.69
N TYR A 461 6.14 63.33 -40.64
CA TYR A 461 6.69 63.93 -41.85
C TYR A 461 5.60 64.57 -42.74
N PHE A 462 4.45 63.92 -42.89
CA PHE A 462 3.32 64.50 -43.63
C PHE A 462 2.66 65.68 -42.90
N LEU A 463 2.58 65.65 -41.57
CA LEU A 463 2.09 66.80 -40.78
C LEU A 463 3.03 68.02 -40.86
N THR A 464 4.34 67.79 -40.79
CA THR A 464 5.36 68.85 -40.88
C THR A 464 5.51 69.40 -42.30
N SER A 465 5.42 68.56 -43.34
CA SER A 465 5.42 69.02 -44.73
C SER A 465 4.15 69.79 -45.11
N LYS A 466 2.97 69.43 -44.57
CA LYS A 466 1.75 70.24 -44.70
C LYS A 466 1.85 71.58 -43.96
N ARG A 467 2.47 71.63 -42.77
CA ARG A 467 2.75 72.91 -42.08
C ARG A 467 3.72 73.80 -42.87
N LYS A 468 4.77 73.25 -43.49
CA LYS A 468 5.68 74.03 -44.36
C LYS A 468 4.97 74.61 -45.59
N LYS A 469 4.03 73.87 -46.19
CA LYS A 469 3.22 74.40 -47.32
C LYS A 469 2.21 75.49 -46.91
N LEU A 470 1.78 75.54 -45.64
CA LEU A 470 0.92 76.61 -45.12
C LEU A 470 1.69 77.88 -44.74
N TYR A 471 2.97 77.77 -44.36
CA TYR A 471 3.83 78.94 -44.08
C TYR A 471 4.45 79.57 -45.34
N LEU A 472 4.48 78.86 -46.47
CA LEU A 472 4.87 79.40 -47.79
C LEU A 472 3.69 80.03 -48.56
N LYS A 473 2.52 80.16 -47.93
CA LYS A 473 1.31 80.79 -48.48
C LYS A 473 0.81 81.98 -47.65
N LYS A 474 1.73 82.68 -46.98
CA LYS A 474 1.51 84.04 -46.46
C LYS A 474 2.39 85.02 -47.21
#